data_AF-A0A962YTL5-F1
#
_entry.id   AF-A0A962YTL5-F1
#
_cell.length_a   1.000
_cell.length_b   1.000
_cell.length_c   1.000
_cell.angle_alpha   90.00
_cell.angle_beta   90.00
_cell.angle_gamma   90.00
#
_symmetry.space_group_name_H-M   'P 1'
#
loop_
_entity.id
_entity.type
_entity.pdbx_description
1 polymer ?
#
loop_
_entity_poly.entity_id
_entity_poly.type
_entity_poly.pdbx_seq_one_letter_code
_entity_poly.pdbx_strand_id
1 'polypeptide(L)'
;MTQDEQHASALVATCAKEASAHILAYAREVGLEPLSFLVNVAAVLASSALAAQPEDQLLEASRHIQNALGLVHCLRDDEAAA
;
A
#
# COMPACT_ATOMS: atom_id res chain seq x y z
N MET A 1 -21.21 -8.93 1.63
CA MET A 1 -20.22 -8.39 2.58
C MET A 1 -20.68 -8.74 3.98
N THR A 2 -19.91 -9.53 4.72
CA THR A 2 -20.25 -9.98 6.08
C THR A 2 -20.03 -8.84 7.09
N GLN A 3 -20.58 -8.99 8.30
CA GLN A 3 -20.37 -8.03 9.39
C GLN A 3 -18.89 -7.93 9.78
N ASP A 4 -18.15 -9.04 9.69
CA ASP A 4 -16.71 -9.09 9.98
C ASP A 4 -15.89 -8.35 8.93
N GLU A 5 -16.23 -8.47 7.65
CA GLU A 5 -15.59 -7.71 6.56
C GLU A 5 -15.83 -6.20 6.70
N GLN A 6 -17.05 -5.81 7.13
CA GLN A 6 -17.36 -4.40 7.41
C GLN A 6 -16.54 -3.86 8.57
N HIS A 7 -16.40 -4.64 9.64
CA HIS A 7 -15.60 -4.26 10.79
C HIS A 7 -14.11 -4.13 10.45
N ALA A 8 -13.56 -5.09 9.71
CA ALA A 8 -12.18 -5.04 9.23
C ALA A 8 -11.94 -3.82 8.33
N SER A 9 -12.86 -3.53 7.41
CA SER A 9 -12.79 -2.35 6.55
C SER A 9 -12.80 -1.03 7.34
N ALA A 10 -13.65 -0.93 8.37
CA ALA A 10 -13.69 0.24 9.25
C ALA A 10 -12.38 0.42 10.03
N LEU A 11 -11.79 -0.66 10.53
CA LEU A 11 -10.49 -0.62 11.21
C LEU A 11 -9.37 -0.15 10.27
N VAL A 12 -9.34 -0.70 9.04
CA VAL A 12 -8.37 -0.29 8.02
C VAL A 12 -8.53 1.20 7.69
N ALA A 13 -9.76 1.69 7.53
CA ALA A 13 -10.02 3.10 7.23
C ALA A 13 -9.59 4.03 8.37
N THR A 14 -9.87 3.69 9.62
CA THR A 14 -9.41 4.46 10.78
C THR A 14 -7.89 4.47 10.87
N CYS A 15 -7.25 3.31 10.75
CA CYS A 15 -5.79 3.20 10.77
C CYS A 15 -5.13 4.03 9.65
N ALA A 16 -5.65 3.95 8.43
CA ALA A 16 -5.15 4.74 7.30
C ALA A 16 -5.29 6.25 7.54
N LYS A 17 -6.41 6.69 8.14
CA LYS A 17 -6.63 8.10 8.48
C LYS A 17 -5.64 8.61 9.52
N GLU A 18 -5.42 7.84 10.58
CA GLU A 18 -4.47 8.20 11.64
C GLU A 18 -3.04 8.23 11.10
N ALA A 19 -2.61 7.16 10.42
CA ALA A 19 -1.29 7.07 9.84
C ALA A 19 -1.01 8.21 8.85
N SER A 20 -1.95 8.50 7.93
CA SER A 20 -1.78 9.58 6.95
C SER A 20 -1.68 10.96 7.61
N ALA A 21 -2.44 11.22 8.67
CA ALA A 21 -2.34 12.46 9.43
C ALA A 21 -0.94 12.61 10.08
N HIS A 22 -0.42 11.54 10.68
CA HIS A 22 0.91 11.53 11.28
C HIS A 22 2.03 11.72 10.25
N ILE A 23 1.96 11.03 9.11
CA ILE A 23 2.94 11.12 8.03
C ILE A 23 2.99 12.56 7.47
N LEU A 24 1.83 13.17 7.24
CA LEU A 24 1.71 14.53 6.74
C LEU A 24 2.20 15.58 7.75
N ALA A 25 1.92 15.39 9.04
CA ALA A 25 2.43 16.27 10.09
C ALA A 25 3.96 16.24 10.12
N TYR A 26 4.54 15.04 10.11
CA TYR A 26 6.00 14.86 10.09
C TYR A 26 6.64 15.54 8.88
N ALA A 27 6.09 15.33 7.67
CA ALA A 27 6.60 15.95 6.44
C ALA A 27 6.69 17.48 6.57
N ARG A 28 5.65 18.10 7.15
CA ARG A 28 5.58 19.55 7.36
C ARG A 28 6.60 20.01 8.40
N GLU A 29 6.75 19.27 9.49
CA GLU A 29 7.70 19.59 10.57
C GLU A 29 9.16 19.59 10.07
N VAL A 30 9.51 18.67 9.18
CA VAL A 30 10.87 18.59 8.60
C VAL A 30 11.03 19.39 7.30
N GLY A 31 10.02 20.14 6.87
CA GLY A 31 10.07 21.00 5.69
C GLY A 31 10.10 20.26 4.34
N LEU A 32 9.61 19.02 4.30
CA LEU A 32 9.52 18.22 3.07
C LEU A 32 8.20 18.48 2.33
N GLU A 33 8.24 18.31 1.01
CA GLU A 33 7.05 18.41 0.16
C GLU A 33 6.10 17.21 0.45
N PRO A 34 4.85 17.47 0.88
CA PRO A 34 3.95 16.42 1.38
C PRO A 34 3.64 15.28 0.40
N LEU A 35 3.44 15.58 -0.88
CA LEU A 35 3.08 14.58 -1.88
C LEU A 35 4.25 13.62 -2.14
N SER A 36 5.43 14.17 -2.40
CA SER A 36 6.66 13.40 -2.63
C SER A 36 7.00 12.54 -1.42
N PHE A 37 6.81 13.08 -0.20
CA PHE A 37 7.00 12.31 1.02
C PHE A 37 6.01 11.16 1.14
N LEU A 38 4.71 11.40 0.89
CA LEU A 38 3.67 10.37 0.92
C LEU A 38 3.94 9.25 -0.09
N VAL A 39 4.34 9.58 -1.31
CA VAL A 39 4.68 8.58 -2.35
C VAL A 39 5.84 7.68 -1.89
N ASN A 40 6.89 8.28 -1.31
CA ASN A 40 8.02 7.50 -0.78
C ASN A 40 7.61 6.60 0.39
N VAL A 41 6.78 7.09 1.31
CA VAL A 41 6.27 6.28 2.42
C VAL A 41 5.39 5.13 1.91
N ALA A 42 4.53 5.38 0.91
CA ALA A 42 3.71 4.34 0.30
C ALA A 42 4.57 3.23 -0.34
N ALA A 43 5.65 3.60 -1.04
CA ALA A 43 6.58 2.65 -1.61
C ALA A 43 7.25 1.78 -0.54
N VAL A 44 7.75 2.39 0.54
CA VAL A 44 8.37 1.66 1.67
C VAL A 44 7.37 0.70 2.33
N LEU A 45 6.12 1.12 2.53
CA LEU A 45 5.07 0.27 3.10
C LEU A 45 4.73 -0.92 2.19
N ALA A 46 4.62 -0.69 0.87
CA ALA A 46 4.39 -1.75 -0.10
C ALA A 46 5.56 -2.77 -0.12
N SER A 47 6.81 -2.29 -0.13
CA SER A 47 7.99 -3.16 -0.06
C SER A 47 8.07 -3.94 1.25
N SER A 48 7.71 -3.30 2.36
CA SER A 48 7.69 -3.96 3.69
C SER A 48 6.60 -5.02 3.76
N ALA A 49 5.42 -4.74 3.18
CA ALA A 49 4.32 -5.70 3.10
C ALA A 49 4.71 -6.95 2.30
N LEU A 50 5.47 -6.79 1.21
CA LEU A 50 6.05 -7.89 0.45
C LEU A 50 7.10 -8.67 1.24
N ALA A 51 8.05 -7.97 1.87
CA ALA A 51 9.12 -8.61 2.64
C ALA A 51 8.62 -9.39 3.87
N ALA A 52 7.42 -9.07 4.37
CA ALA A 52 6.78 -9.78 5.46
C ALA A 52 6.09 -11.09 5.04
N GLN A 53 5.99 -11.37 3.73
CA GLN A 53 5.31 -12.57 3.25
C GLN A 53 6.26 -13.77 3.17
N PRO A 54 5.74 -14.99 3.38
CA PRO A 54 6.41 -16.22 3.00
C PRO A 54 6.76 -16.26 1.50
N GLU A 55 7.87 -16.91 1.13
CA GLU A 55 8.33 -17.00 -0.27
C GLU A 55 7.26 -17.57 -1.22
N ASP A 56 6.46 -18.54 -0.76
CA ASP A 56 5.36 -19.16 -1.49
C ASP A 56 4.17 -18.21 -1.72
N GLN A 57 4.07 -17.13 -0.96
CA GLN A 57 2.96 -16.16 -1.02
C GLN A 57 3.35 -14.83 -1.65
N LEU A 58 4.64 -14.62 -1.95
CA LEU A 58 5.15 -13.36 -2.51
C LEU A 58 4.43 -12.95 -3.80
N LEU A 59 4.17 -13.90 -4.71
CA LEU A 59 3.52 -13.61 -5.98
C LEU A 59 2.07 -13.14 -5.79
N GLU A 60 1.33 -13.82 -4.91
CA GLU A 60 -0.05 -13.46 -4.61
C GLU A 60 -0.16 -12.12 -3.89
N ALA A 61 0.71 -11.90 -2.90
CA ALA A 61 0.78 -10.63 -2.18
C ALA A 61 1.19 -9.47 -3.10
N SER A 62 2.14 -9.69 -4.00
CA SER A 62 2.52 -8.70 -5.02
C SER A 62 1.34 -8.33 -5.90
N ARG A 63 0.59 -9.32 -6.39
CA ARG A 63 -0.63 -9.07 -7.16
C ARG A 63 -1.69 -8.31 -6.36
N HIS A 64 -1.89 -8.67 -5.08
CA HIS A 64 -2.85 -7.95 -4.22
C HIS A 64 -2.43 -6.49 -3.99
N ILE A 65 -1.15 -6.22 -3.76
CA ILE A 65 -0.62 -4.87 -3.59
C ILE A 65 -0.75 -4.08 -4.90
N GLN A 66 -0.39 -4.67 -6.04
CA GLN A 66 -0.54 -4.03 -7.35
C GLN A 66 -2.01 -3.70 -7.66
N ASN A 67 -2.93 -4.62 -7.36
CA ASN A 67 -4.37 -4.39 -7.50
C ASN A 67 -4.86 -3.27 -6.59
N ALA A 68 -4.42 -3.24 -5.32
CA ALA A 68 -4.79 -2.20 -4.37
C ALA A 68 -4.27 -0.82 -4.77
N LEU A 69 -3.09 -0.76 -5.40
CA LEU A 69 -2.51 0.47 -5.93
C LEU A 69 -3.06 0.87 -7.32
N GLY A 70 -3.94 0.07 -7.92
CA GLY A 70 -4.47 0.31 -9.27
C GLY A 70 -3.42 0.12 -10.38
N LEU A 71 -2.34 -0.63 -10.11
CA LEU A 71 -1.20 -0.87 -11.02
C LEU A 71 -1.43 -2.05 -11.98
N VAL A 72 -2.69 -2.44 -12.22
CA VAL A 72 -3.08 -3.62 -13.02
C VAL A 72 -2.50 -3.59 -14.44
N HIS A 73 -2.13 -2.41 -14.94
CA HIS A 73 -1.51 -2.24 -16.25
C HIS A 73 -0.05 -2.72 -16.33
N CYS A 74 0.67 -2.87 -15.22
CA CYS A 74 2.07 -3.30 -15.22
C CYS A 74 2.26 -4.80 -15.51
N LEU A 75 1.29 -5.65 -15.20
CA LEU A 75 1.41 -7.11 -15.42
C LEU A 75 1.18 -7.53 -16.87
N ARG A 76 0.44 -6.73 -17.64
CA ARG A 76 0.08 -7.08 -19.02
C ARG A 76 1.27 -6.97 -19.97
N ASP A 77 2.26 -6.15 -19.61
CA ASP A 77 3.49 -5.98 -20.38
C ASP A 77 4.49 -7.12 -20.13
N ASP A 78 4.50 -7.73 -18.93
CA ASP A 78 5.34 -8.88 -18.61
C ASP A 78 4.78 -10.20 -19.18
N GLU A 79 3.45 -10.39 -19.18
CA GLU A 79 2.80 -11.56 -19.84
C GLU A 79 2.84 -11.49 -21.37
N ALA A 80 2.92 -10.30 -21.96
CA ALA A 80 3.04 -10.13 -23.41
C ALA A 80 4.49 -10.28 -23.92
N ALA A 81 5.47 -10.32 -23.02
CA ALA A 81 6.89 -10.46 -23.32
C ALA A 81 7.44 -11.89 -23.12
N ALA A 82 6.57 -12.85 -22.75
CA ALA A 82 6.88 -14.29 -22.60
C ALA A 82 6.22 -15.12 -23.71
#